data_AF-A0A4Q2UWG5-F1
#
_entry.id   AF-A0A4Q2UWG5-F1
#
_cell.length_a   1.000
_cell.length_b   1.000
_cell.length_c   1.000
_cell.angle_alpha   90.00
_cell.angle_beta   90.00
_cell.angle_gamma   90.00
#
_symmetry.space_group_name_H-M   'P 1'
#
loop_
_entity.id
_entity.type
_entity.pdbx_description
1 polymer ?
#
loop_
_entity_poly.entity_id
_entity_poly.type
_entity_poly.pdbx_seq_one_letter_code
_entity_poly.pdbx_strand_id
1 'polypeptide(L)'
;MKTLSKLRLRYAKISSLRWTEKILLIYVLAVLILVKVLILLFPVSWFITPRSAPASHTSKRGIPTATMNKRVWAVNVLSTHIPLGFTCLIQALAAKWLLKNQPHVRVHIGVRSNTADGFSAHAWVTYQSVTILGEQPNLLFEPILAWT
;
A
#
# COMPACT_ATOMS: atom_id res chain seq x y z
N MET A 1 15.49 19.10 11.70
CA MET A 1 14.69 18.57 10.56
C MET A 1 13.65 17.61 11.13
N LYS A 2 12.36 17.93 10.94
CA LYS A 2 11.22 17.44 11.73
C LYS A 2 10.54 16.25 11.04
N THR A 3 11.05 15.03 11.17
CA THR A 3 10.57 13.88 10.37
C THR A 3 10.30 12.60 11.16
N LEU A 4 10.06 12.64 12.48
CA LEU A 4 9.80 11.42 13.26
C LEU A 4 8.59 11.50 14.21
N SER A 5 7.89 12.63 14.32
CA SER A 5 6.82 12.81 15.32
C SER A 5 5.43 12.30 14.91
N LYS A 6 5.22 11.90 13.65
CA LYS A 6 3.88 11.47 13.15
C LYS A 6 3.67 9.96 13.06
N LEU A 7 4.72 9.16 13.30
CA LEU A 7 4.60 7.71 13.59
C LEU A 7 3.77 7.45 14.87
N ARG A 8 3.49 8.51 15.63
CA ARG A 8 2.71 8.54 16.85
C ARG A 8 1.24 8.92 16.64
N LEU A 9 0.66 8.68 15.46
CA LEU A 9 -0.80 8.51 15.38
C LEU A 9 -1.16 7.06 15.72
N ARG A 10 -0.90 6.75 17.01
CA ARG A 10 -1.89 6.16 17.92
C ARG A 10 -2.70 5.05 17.24
N TYR A 11 -2.42 3.76 17.44
CA TYR A 11 -2.72 3.01 18.68
C TYR A 11 -4.04 3.38 19.42
N ALA A 12 -4.82 4.35 18.94
CA ALA A 12 -6.05 4.77 19.58
C ALA A 12 -7.15 3.76 19.22
N LYS A 13 -7.34 2.84 20.17
CA LYS A 13 -8.64 2.29 20.54
C LYS A 13 -9.23 1.28 19.56
N ILE A 14 -8.58 0.12 19.51
CA ILE A 14 -9.16 -1.15 19.03
C ILE A 14 -10.50 -1.47 19.73
N SER A 15 -10.78 -0.93 20.93
CA SER A 15 -11.96 -1.33 21.71
C SER A 15 -13.22 -0.48 21.54
N SER A 16 -13.28 0.47 20.61
CA SER A 16 -14.53 1.18 20.28
C SER A 16 -14.86 1.15 18.79
N LEU A 17 -14.52 0.05 18.12
CA LEU A 17 -14.74 -0.06 16.68
C LEU A 17 -16.25 0.00 16.37
N ARG A 18 -16.68 1.12 15.79
CA ARG A 18 -18.05 1.28 15.28
C ARG A 18 -18.24 0.28 14.13
N TRP A 19 -19.47 -0.19 13.91
CA TRP A 19 -19.81 -1.12 12.81
C TRP A 19 -19.22 -0.73 11.45
N THR A 20 -19.11 0.57 11.19
CA THR A 20 -18.47 1.15 10.02
C THR A 20 -17.00 0.71 9.83
N GLU A 21 -16.23 0.55 10.91
CA GLU A 21 -14.83 0.12 10.85
C GLU A 21 -14.70 -1.38 10.59
N LYS A 22 -15.63 -2.19 11.10
CA LYS A 22 -15.70 -3.63 10.75
C LYS A 22 -16.01 -3.82 9.27
N ILE A 23 -16.96 -3.08 8.72
CA ILE A 23 -17.28 -3.10 7.28
C ILE A 23 -16.05 -2.68 6.46
N LEU A 24 -15.33 -1.65 6.91
CA LEU A 24 -14.09 -1.24 6.25
C LEU A 24 -13.04 -2.35 6.25
N LEU A 25 -12.84 -3.03 7.39
CA LEU A 25 -11.89 -4.15 7.47
C LEU A 25 -12.29 -5.30 6.55
N ILE A 26 -13.58 -5.68 6.51
CA ILE A 26 -14.08 -6.72 5.60
C ILE A 26 -13.86 -6.31 4.14
N TYR A 27 -14.15 -5.06 3.81
CA TYR A 27 -13.93 -4.53 2.46
C TYR A 27 -12.45 -4.57 2.06
N VAL A 28 -11.56 -4.11 2.92
CA VAL A 28 -10.11 -4.14 2.66
C VAL A 28 -9.59 -5.58 2.58
N LEU A 29 -10.08 -6.47 3.44
CA LEU A 29 -9.75 -7.89 3.41
C LEU A 29 -10.18 -8.54 2.10
N ALA A 30 -11.41 -8.28 1.65
CA ALA A 30 -11.93 -8.77 0.38
C ALA A 30 -11.05 -8.29 -0.79
N VAL A 31 -10.60 -7.04 -0.78
CA VAL A 31 -9.66 -6.52 -1.78
C VAL A 31 -8.30 -7.21 -1.71
N LEU A 32 -7.74 -7.43 -0.52
CA LEU A 32 -6.46 -8.15 -0.36
C LEU A 32 -6.56 -9.59 -0.90
N ILE A 33 -7.65 -10.29 -0.59
CA ILE A 33 -7.92 -11.64 -1.10
C ILE A 33 -8.09 -11.60 -2.62
N LEU A 34 -8.87 -10.66 -3.15
CA LEU A 34 -9.08 -10.52 -4.58
C LEU A 34 -7.76 -10.28 -5.32
N VAL A 35 -6.92 -9.37 -4.84
CA VAL A 35 -5.59 -9.10 -5.42
C VAL A 35 -4.71 -10.33 -5.33
N LYS A 36 -4.70 -11.05 -4.20
CA LYS A 36 -3.93 -12.29 -4.03
C LYS A 36 -4.38 -13.37 -5.03
N VAL A 37 -5.69 -13.59 -5.16
CA VAL A 37 -6.29 -14.54 -6.11
C VAL A 37 -5.93 -14.12 -7.54
N LEU A 38 -6.01 -12.83 -7.84
CA LEU A 38 -5.72 -12.32 -9.18
C LEU A 38 -4.24 -12.50 -9.54
N ILE A 39 -3.32 -12.27 -8.60
CA ILE A 39 -1.87 -12.53 -8.79
C ILE A 39 -1.58 -14.04 -8.89
N LEU A 40 -2.36 -14.88 -8.22
CA LEU A 40 -2.22 -16.33 -8.31
C LEU A 40 -2.73 -16.86 -9.67
N LEU A 41 -3.80 -16.27 -10.19
CA LEU A 41 -4.42 -16.66 -11.47
C LEU A 41 -3.74 -16.03 -12.68
N PHE A 42 -3.21 -14.81 -12.56
CA PHE A 42 -2.60 -14.07 -13.65
C PHE A 42 -1.12 -13.80 -13.38
N PRO A 43 -0.26 -13.92 -14.40
CA PRO A 43 1.14 -13.52 -14.29
C PRO A 43 1.25 -12.07 -13.80
N VAL A 44 2.11 -11.85 -12.81
CA VAL A 44 2.36 -10.52 -12.22
C VAL A 44 2.71 -9.45 -13.26
N SER A 45 3.29 -9.86 -14.40
CA SER A 45 3.62 -8.99 -15.53
C SER A 45 2.41 -8.22 -16.07
N TRP A 46 1.19 -8.73 -15.94
CA TRP A 46 -0.03 -8.04 -16.39
C TRP A 46 -0.37 -6.80 -15.55
N PHE A 47 -0.02 -6.80 -14.26
CA PHE A 47 -0.29 -5.69 -13.33
C PHE A 47 0.81 -4.64 -13.31
N ILE A 48 2.01 -5.05 -13.73
CA ILE A 48 3.23 -4.25 -13.68
C ILE A 48 3.41 -3.48 -14.99
N THR A 49 2.64 -3.76 -16.05
CA THR A 49 2.71 -3.02 -17.30
C THR A 49 2.46 -1.53 -17.04
N PRO A 50 3.45 -0.65 -17.26
CA PRO A 50 3.27 0.77 -17.09
C PRO A 50 2.31 1.23 -18.18
N ARG A 51 1.02 1.29 -17.84
CA ARG A 51 0.07 2.04 -18.66
C ARG A 51 0.48 3.49 -18.42
N SER A 52 1.23 4.05 -19.37
CA SER A 52 1.43 5.49 -19.53
C SER A 52 0.06 6.11 -19.74
N ALA A 53 -0.74 6.18 -18.68
CA ALA A 53 -1.92 7.00 -18.66
C ALA A 53 -1.38 8.42 -18.77
N PRO A 54 -1.74 9.19 -19.80
CA PRO A 54 -1.40 10.60 -19.83
C PRO A 54 -1.84 11.17 -18.49
N ALA A 55 -0.95 11.94 -17.87
CA ALA A 55 -1.20 12.65 -16.62
C ALA A 55 -2.34 13.64 -16.85
N SER A 56 -3.57 13.12 -16.92
CA SER A 56 -4.76 13.93 -16.92
C SER A 56 -4.84 14.46 -15.51
N HIS A 57 -4.36 15.68 -15.34
CA HIS A 57 -4.63 16.56 -14.21
C HIS A 57 -6.13 16.92 -14.21
N THR A 58 -7.00 15.91 -14.30
CA THR A 58 -8.40 16.07 -13.97
C THR A 58 -8.43 16.03 -12.46
N SER A 59 -8.76 17.17 -11.87
CA SER A 59 -8.95 17.39 -10.44
C SER A 59 -10.11 16.54 -9.92
N LYS A 60 -9.96 15.20 -9.95
CA LYS A 60 -10.81 14.32 -9.18
C LYS A 60 -10.57 14.70 -7.73
N ARG A 61 -11.61 15.25 -7.11
CA ARG A 61 -11.64 15.57 -5.69
C ARG A 61 -11.27 14.27 -4.96
N GLY A 62 -10.03 14.19 -4.51
CA GLY A 62 -9.50 13.01 -3.83
C GLY A 62 -10.38 12.66 -2.64
N ILE A 63 -10.34 11.41 -2.19
CA ILE A 63 -11.02 11.06 -0.94
C ILE A 63 -10.38 11.86 0.22
N PRO A 64 -11.12 12.18 1.29
CA PRO A 64 -10.55 12.84 2.45
C PRO A 64 -9.33 12.09 3.00
N THR A 65 -8.29 12.81 3.42
CA THR A 65 -7.06 12.22 3.98
C THR A 65 -7.35 11.31 5.17
N ALA A 66 -8.37 11.62 5.97
CA ALA A 66 -8.85 10.75 7.04
C ALA A 66 -9.33 9.37 6.53
N THR A 67 -10.06 9.34 5.41
CA THR A 67 -10.52 8.09 4.79
C THR A 67 -9.37 7.29 4.19
N MET A 68 -8.40 7.98 3.57
CA MET A 68 -7.17 7.36 3.08
C MET A 68 -6.40 6.70 4.22
N ASN A 69 -6.16 7.43 5.31
CA ASN A 69 -5.44 6.91 6.47
C ASN A 69 -6.14 5.69 7.08
N LYS A 70 -7.48 5.68 7.13
CA LYS A 70 -8.25 4.51 7.58
C LYS A 70 -8.06 3.30 6.68
N ARG A 71 -8.03 3.48 5.35
CA ARG A 71 -7.78 2.38 4.40
C ARG A 71 -6.37 1.82 4.54
N VAL A 72 -5.37 2.70 4.63
CA VAL A 72 -3.96 2.33 4.83
C VAL A 72 -3.78 1.58 6.15
N TRP A 73 -4.35 2.11 7.23
CA TRP A 73 -4.36 1.45 8.53
C TRP A 73 -4.99 0.06 8.47
N ALA A 74 -6.14 -0.08 7.82
CA ALA A 74 -6.83 -1.36 7.67
C ALA A 74 -5.97 -2.39 6.92
N VAL A 75 -5.29 -1.97 5.84
CA VAL A 75 -4.36 -2.85 5.11
C VAL A 75 -3.24 -3.33 6.04
N ASN A 76 -2.63 -2.42 6.80
CA ASN A 76 -1.52 -2.75 7.70
C ASN A 76 -1.94 -3.66 8.86
N VAL A 77 -3.13 -3.43 9.43
CA VAL A 77 -3.67 -4.28 10.50
C VAL A 77 -3.94 -5.68 9.99
N LEU A 78 -4.61 -5.81 8.85
CA LEU A 78 -4.95 -7.10 8.27
C LEU A 78 -3.70 -7.87 7.83
N SER A 79 -2.71 -7.20 7.25
CA SER A 79 -1.45 -7.86 6.88
C SER A 79 -0.64 -8.34 8.09
N THR A 80 -0.71 -7.64 9.21
CA THR A 80 0.02 -8.00 10.44
C THR A 80 -0.71 -9.09 11.25
N HIS A 81 -2.03 -9.06 11.31
CA HIS A 81 -2.81 -9.96 12.17
C HIS A 81 -3.29 -11.23 11.47
N ILE A 82 -3.42 -11.22 10.15
CA ILE A 82 -3.96 -12.35 9.39
C ILE A 82 -2.82 -13.13 8.74
N PRO A 83 -2.56 -14.39 9.14
CA PRO A 83 -1.47 -15.20 8.61
C PRO A 83 -1.79 -15.80 7.23
N LEU A 84 -2.43 -15.03 6.34
CA LEU A 84 -2.75 -15.45 4.96
C LEU A 84 -1.62 -15.15 3.96
N GLY A 85 -0.46 -14.67 4.43
CA GLY A 85 0.69 -14.37 3.57
C GLY A 85 0.43 -13.23 2.59
N PHE A 86 -0.06 -12.08 3.08
CA PHE A 86 -0.18 -10.87 2.28
C PHE A 86 1.20 -10.22 2.10
N THR A 87 1.89 -10.58 1.02
CA THR A 87 3.21 -10.04 0.69
C THR A 87 3.17 -8.52 0.45
N CYS A 88 4.33 -7.87 0.49
CA CYS A 88 4.48 -6.43 0.22
C CYS A 88 3.84 -6.03 -1.13
N LEU A 89 3.98 -6.87 -2.16
CA LEU A 89 3.37 -6.65 -3.47
C LEU A 89 1.83 -6.66 -3.42
N ILE A 90 1.24 -7.64 -2.73
CA ILE A 90 -0.22 -7.73 -2.56
C ILE A 90 -0.74 -6.50 -1.81
N GLN A 91 -0.06 -6.11 -0.73
CA GLN A 91 -0.42 -4.94 0.06
C GLN A 91 -0.36 -3.64 -0.77
N ALA A 92 0.72 -3.45 -1.54
CA ALA A 92 0.91 -2.27 -2.36
C ALA A 92 -0.12 -2.17 -3.50
N LEU A 93 -0.43 -3.29 -4.17
CA LEU A 93 -1.46 -3.35 -5.20
C LEU A 93 -2.88 -3.13 -4.65
N ALA A 94 -3.20 -3.75 -3.51
CA ALA A 94 -4.47 -3.52 -2.82
C ALA A 94 -4.62 -2.05 -2.42
N ALA A 95 -3.57 -1.44 -1.86
CA ALA A 95 -3.55 -0.02 -1.53
C ALA A 95 -3.73 0.86 -2.78
N LYS A 96 -3.08 0.54 -3.92
CA LYS A 96 -3.31 1.25 -5.19
C LYS A 96 -4.77 1.21 -5.59
N TRP A 97 -5.39 0.04 -5.55
CA TRP A 97 -6.80 -0.12 -5.95
C TRP A 97 -7.73 0.63 -4.99
N LEU A 98 -7.50 0.51 -3.68
CA LEU A 98 -8.25 1.23 -2.65
C LEU A 98 -8.07 2.74 -2.75
N LEU A 99 -6.93 3.22 -3.25
CA LEU A 99 -6.60 4.63 -3.38
C LEU A 99 -6.61 5.11 -4.82
N LYS A 100 -7.26 4.39 -5.75
CA LYS A 100 -7.28 4.72 -7.19
C LYS A 100 -7.81 6.11 -7.53
N ASN A 101 -8.61 6.68 -6.64
CA ASN A 101 -9.17 8.03 -6.78
C ASN A 101 -8.35 9.09 -6.04
N GLN A 102 -7.21 8.71 -5.44
CA GLN A 102 -6.31 9.66 -4.78
C GLN A 102 -5.23 10.14 -5.73
N PRO A 103 -5.14 11.45 -5.99
CA PRO A 103 -4.01 11.99 -6.72
C PRO A 103 -2.74 11.83 -5.88
N HIS A 104 -1.60 11.72 -6.56
CA HIS A 104 -0.27 11.63 -5.95
C HIS A 104 0.00 10.39 -5.09
N VAL A 105 -0.87 9.37 -5.14
CA VAL A 105 -0.52 8.03 -4.65
C VAL A 105 0.33 7.34 -5.71
N ARG A 106 1.49 6.83 -5.30
CA ARG A 106 2.41 6.09 -6.17
C ARG A 106 2.85 4.80 -5.51
N VAL A 107 2.82 3.72 -6.26
CA VAL A 107 3.40 2.43 -5.89
C VAL A 107 4.82 2.38 -6.42
N HIS A 108 5.73 1.91 -5.59
CA HIS A 108 7.12 1.68 -5.92
C HIS A 108 7.44 0.21 -5.70
N ILE A 109 8.16 -0.38 -6.65
CA ILE A 109 8.82 -1.67 -6.48
C ILE A 109 10.32 -1.40 -6.56
N GLY A 110 11.03 -1.82 -5.53
CA GLY A 110 12.47 -1.79 -5.48
C GLY A 110 13.03 -3.19 -5.28
N VAL A 111 14.27 -3.36 -5.71
CA VAL A 111 15.02 -4.59 -5.49
C VAL A 111 16.31 -4.24 -4.80
N ARG A 112 16.80 -5.19 -4.00
CA ARG A 112 18.13 -5.14 -3.42
C ARG A 112 18.85 -6.42 -3.82
N SER A 113 20.04 -6.23 -4.35
CA SER A 113 21.03 -7.27 -4.54
C SER A 113 22.09 -7.06 -3.47
N ASN A 114 22.09 -7.88 -2.41
CA ASN A 114 23.20 -7.92 -1.46
C ASN A 114 23.94 -9.24 -1.67
N THR A 115 25.27 -9.18 -1.77
CA THR A 115 26.14 -10.35 -2.00
C THR A 115 26.05 -11.42 -0.89
N ALA A 116 25.52 -11.07 0.29
CA ALA A 116 25.36 -11.98 1.43
C ALA A 116 23.95 -12.57 1.62
N ASP A 117 22.87 -11.85 1.24
CA ASP A 117 21.47 -12.23 1.56
C ASP A 117 20.62 -12.61 0.33
N GLY A 118 21.20 -12.57 -0.87
CA GLY A 118 20.49 -12.86 -2.12
C GLY A 118 19.62 -11.70 -2.62
N PHE A 119 18.78 -12.01 -3.61
CA PHE A 119 17.88 -11.05 -4.26
C PHE A 119 16.61 -10.84 -3.43
N SER A 120 16.38 -9.61 -2.97
CA SER A 120 15.18 -9.24 -2.20
C SER A 120 14.39 -8.16 -2.93
N ALA A 121 13.12 -8.44 -3.22
CA ALA A 121 12.18 -7.46 -3.80
C ALA A 121 11.26 -6.89 -2.72
N HIS A 122 11.03 -5.59 -2.76
CA HIS A 122 10.14 -4.89 -1.85
C HIS A 122 9.21 -3.95 -2.59
N ALA A 123 8.01 -3.75 -2.04
CA ALA A 123 7.02 -2.86 -2.60
C ALA A 123 6.47 -1.93 -1.51
N TRP A 124 6.45 -0.63 -1.80
CA TRP A 124 5.94 0.39 -0.88
C TRP A 124 5.05 1.39 -1.61
N VAL A 125 4.20 2.08 -0.85
CA VAL A 125 3.26 3.08 -1.37
C VAL A 125 3.58 4.43 -0.75
N THR A 126 3.61 5.45 -1.60
CA THR A 126 3.84 6.84 -1.20
C THR A 126 2.63 7.71 -1.53
N TYR A 127 2.37 8.70 -0.70
CA TYR A 127 1.43 9.79 -0.96
C TYR A 127 2.15 11.11 -0.75
N GLN A 128 2.15 11.99 -1.75
CA GLN A 128 2.89 13.27 -1.71
C GLN A 128 4.36 13.09 -1.28
N SER A 129 5.02 12.04 -1.79
CA SER A 129 6.42 11.69 -1.49
C SER A 129 6.68 11.21 -0.05
N VAL A 130 5.62 10.96 0.74
CA VAL A 130 5.72 10.34 2.07
C VAL A 130 5.30 8.87 1.96
N THR A 131 6.11 7.95 2.48
CA THR A 131 5.74 6.53 2.55
C THR A 131 4.56 6.34 3.50
N ILE A 132 3.48 5.74 3.01
CA ILE A 132 2.27 5.48 3.77
C ILE A 132 2.07 3.98 4.05
N LEU A 133 2.68 3.10 3.26
CA LEU A 133 2.57 1.65 3.43
C LEU A 133 3.86 0.96 2.98
N GLY A 134 4.27 -0.09 3.68
CA GLY A 134 5.49 -0.85 3.36
C GLY A 134 6.76 -0.11 3.75
N GLU A 135 6.75 0.71 4.79
CA GLU A 135 7.97 1.36 5.29
C GLU A 135 8.91 0.30 5.89
N GLN A 136 10.17 0.28 5.44
CA GLN A 136 11.25 -0.52 6.05
C GLN A 136 12.36 0.43 6.52
N PRO A 137 12.40 0.78 7.82
CA PRO A 137 13.22 1.89 8.34
C PRO A 137 14.74 1.67 8.24
N ASN A 138 15.20 0.47 7.91
CA ASN A 138 16.63 0.12 7.88
C ASN A 138 17.10 -0.48 6.54
N LEU A 139 16.29 -0.37 5.48
CA LEU A 139 16.59 -1.01 4.20
C LEU A 139 16.45 0.00 3.05
N LEU A 140 17.60 0.34 2.44
CA LEU A 140 17.64 1.14 1.22
C LEU A 140 17.35 0.21 0.03
N PHE A 141 16.17 0.35 -0.58
CA PHE A 141 15.83 -0.31 -1.84
C PHE A 141 15.95 0.69 -2.98
N GLU A 142 16.57 0.27 -4.07
CA GLU A 142 16.60 1.07 -5.29
C GLU A 142 15.30 0.83 -6.08
N PRO A 143 14.48 1.87 -6.34
CA PRO A 143 13.24 1.71 -7.07
C PRO A 143 13.56 1.40 -8.54
N ILE A 144 13.14 0.22 -9.00
CA ILE A 144 13.21 -0.17 -10.41
C ILE A 144 11.96 0.24 -11.18
N LEU A 145 10.84 0.40 -10.47
CA LEU A 145 9.56 0.76 -11.07
C LEU A 145 8.75 1.63 -10.12
N ALA A 146 8.26 2.76 -10.62
CA ALA A 146 7.36 3.65 -9.90
C ALA A 146 6.20 4.06 -10.81
N TRP A 147 4.97 3.93 -10.32
CA TRP A 147 3.81 4.30 -11.12
C TRP A 147 2.63 4.81 -10.29
N THR A 148 1.74 5.56 -10.95
CA THR A 148 0.50 6.13 -10.41
C THR A 148 -0.70 5.20 -10.58
#